data_AF-A0A7Y3HC01-F1
#
_entry.id   AF-A0A7Y3HC01-F1
#
_cell.length_a   1.000
_cell.length_b   1.000
_cell.length_c   1.000
_cell.angle_alpha   90.00
_cell.angle_beta   90.00
_cell.angle_gamma   90.00
#
_symmetry.space_group_name_H-M   'P 1'
#
loop_
_entity.id
_entity.type
_entity.pdbx_description
1 polymer ?
#
loop_
_entity_poly.entity_id
_entity_poly.type
_entity_poly.pdbx_seq_one_letter_code
_entity_poly.pdbx_strand_id
1 'polypeptide(L)' 'MESLSKEQVEGLLAGIEDPNTGCDLVTGGAVKGVGLDGDRVAVDLR' A
#
# COMPACT_ATOMS: atom_id res chain seq x y z
N MET A 1 -12.40 5.63 17.82
CA MET A 1 -11.77 4.72 16.85
C MET A 1 -11.04 5.60 15.86
N GLU A 2 -9.72 5.49 15.80
CA GLU A 2 -8.97 6.15 14.73
C GLU A 2 -9.30 5.45 13.42
N SER A 3 -9.84 6.22 12.48
CA SER A 3 -10.15 5.75 11.14
C SER A 3 -8.85 5.56 10.36
N LEU A 4 -8.66 4.38 9.77
CA LEU A 4 -7.50 4.04 8.93
C LEU A 4 -7.37 5.06 7.79
N SER A 5 -6.17 5.61 7.59
CA SER A 5 -5.90 6.56 6.50
C SER A 5 -5.17 5.89 5.35
N LYS A 6 -5.29 6.49 4.16
CA LYS A 6 -4.62 5.99 2.96
C LYS A 6 -3.10 6.06 3.12
N GLU A 7 -2.61 7.13 3.72
CA GLU A 7 -1.20 7.39 3.96
C GLU A 7 -0.61 6.37 4.94
N GLN A 8 -1.39 5.94 5.94
CA GLN A 8 -0.97 4.88 6.86
C GLN A 8 -0.80 3.54 6.12
N VAL A 9 -1.76 3.20 5.24
CA VAL A 9 -1.68 1.96 4.44
C VAL A 9 -0.53 2.02 3.44
N GLU A 10 -0.36 3.13 2.73
CA GLU A 10 0.78 3.32 1.81
C GLU A 10 2.12 3.23 2.56
N GLY A 11 2.22 3.81 3.76
CA GLY A 11 3.40 3.68 4.61
C GLY A 11 3.72 2.24 5.01
N LEU A 12 2.68 1.43 5.30
CA LEU A 12 2.86 0.00 5.58
C LEU A 12 3.29 -0.78 4.34
N LEU A 13 2.70 -0.48 3.18
CA LEU A 13 3.06 -1.11 1.90
C LEU A 13 4.49 -0.76 1.47
N ALA A 14 4.97 0.45 1.76
CA ALA A 14 6.34 0.87 1.52
C ALA A 14 7.37 0.15 2.41
N GLY A 15 6.92 -0.57 3.45
CA GLY A 15 7.78 -1.45 4.24
C GLY A 15 8.00 -2.84 3.63
N ILE A 16 7.31 -3.16 2.53
CA ILE A 16 7.40 -4.47 1.87
C ILE A 16 8.30 -4.34 0.64
N GLU A 17 9.43 -5.03 0.66
CA GLU A 17 10.37 -5.10 -0.46
C GLU A 17 9.92 -6.13 -1.50
N ASP A 18 9.89 -5.75 -2.79
CA ASP A 18 9.69 -6.67 -3.90
C ASP A 18 11.04 -7.32 -4.29
N PRO A 19 11.19 -8.65 -4.17
CA PRO A 19 12.45 -9.34 -4.43
C PRO A 19 12.89 -9.28 -5.91
N ASN A 20 11.99 -8.98 -6.84
CA ASN A 20 12.31 -8.91 -8.27
C ASN A 20 12.95 -7.57 -8.66
N THR A 21 12.65 -6.51 -7.91
CA THR A 21 13.11 -5.15 -8.22
C THR A 21 14.07 -4.60 -7.16
N GLY A 22 14.03 -5.12 -5.93
CA GLY A 22 14.77 -4.58 -4.77
C GLY A 22 14.25 -3.22 -4.29
N CYS A 23 13.08 -2.80 -4.78
CA CYS A 23 12.38 -1.60 -4.34
C CYS A 23 11.18 -1.99 -3.47
N ASP A 24 10.69 -1.06 -2.65
CA ASP A 24 9.43 -1.29 -1.96
C ASP A 24 8.22 -1.22 -2.91
N LEU A 25 7.09 -1.81 -2.50
CA LEU A 25 5.89 -1.91 -3.34
C LEU A 25 5.35 -0.54 -3.80
N VAL A 26 5.62 0.54 -3.05
CA VAL A 26 5.14 1.89 -3.36
C VAL A 26 6.13 2.60 -4.29
N THR A 27 7.42 2.67 -3.93
CA THR A 27 8.44 3.34 -4.76
C THR A 27 8.75 2.58 -6.05
N GLY A 28 8.65 1.25 -6.02
CA GLY A 28 8.72 0.38 -7.19
C GLY A 28 7.51 0.52 -8.12
N GLY A 29 6.47 1.24 -7.70
CA GLY A 29 5.28 1.54 -8.51
C GLY A 29 4.38 0.33 -8.73
N ALA A 30 4.49 -0.72 -7.89
CA ALA A 30 3.62 -1.89 -7.93
C ALA A 30 2.21 -1.54 -7.44
N VAL A 31 2.09 -0.65 -6.45
CA VAL A 31 0.80 -0.13 -5.97
C VAL A 31 0.28 0.93 -6.94
N LYS A 32 -0.86 0.64 -7.57
CA LYS A 32 -1.59 1.57 -8.44
C LYS A 32 -2.61 2.41 -7.68
N GLY A 33 -3.20 1.87 -6.63
CA GLY A 33 -4.16 2.58 -5.81
C GLY A 33 -4.55 1.82 -4.53
N VAL A 34 -5.01 2.59 -3.54
CA VAL A 34 -5.52 2.08 -2.27
C VAL A 34 -6.92 2.65 -2.05
N GLY A 35 -7.88 1.77 -1.81
CA GLY A 35 -9.26 2.11 -1.43
C GLY A 35 -9.54 1.67 0.00
N LEU A 36 -10.30 2.49 0.73
CA LEU A 36 -10.67 2.24 2.12
C LEU A 36 -12.18 2.24 2.27
N ASP A 37 -12.70 1.23 2.97
CA ASP A 37 -14.11 1.09 3.34
C ASP A 37 -14.22 0.62 4.80
N GLY A 38 -14.27 1.57 5.73
CA GLY A 38 -14.18 1.30 7.17
C GLY A 38 -12.85 0.61 7.51
N ASP A 39 -12.93 -0.63 8.01
CA ASP A 39 -11.76 -1.45 8.34
C ASP A 39 -11.27 -2.32 7.17
N ARG A 40 -11.88 -2.18 5.98
CA ARG A 40 -11.51 -2.92 4.77
C ARG A 40 -10.56 -2.10 3.92
N VAL A 41 -9.51 -2.77 3.45
CA VAL A 41 -8.50 -2.19 2.55
C VAL A 41 -8.53 -2.95 1.23
N ALA A 42 -8.67 -2.22 0.13
CA ALA A 42 -8.51 -2.74 -1.22
C ALA A 42 -7.23 -2.14 -1.82
N VAL A 43 -6.35 -2.99 -2.36
CA VAL A 43 -5.11 -2.57 -3.02
C VAL A 43 -5.16 -3.02 -4.48
N ASP A 44 -5.02 -2.07 -5.40
CA ASP A 44 -4.90 -2.32 -6.84
C ASP A 44 -3.40 -2.40 -7.19
N LEU A 45 -2.99 -3.52 -7.78
CA LEU A 45 -1.60 -3.83 -8.15
C LEU A 45 -1.46 -3.89 -9.68
N ARG A 46 -0.24 -3.68 -10.19
CA ARG A 46 0.09 -3.80 -11.62
C ARG A 46 0.50 -5.20 -12.04
#